data_AF-A0AA86UB96-F1
#
_entry.id   AF-A0AA86UB96-F1
#
_cell.length_a   1.000
_cell.length_b   1.000
_cell.length_c   1.000
_cell.angle_alpha   90.00
_cell.angle_beta   90.00
_cell.angle_gamma   90.00
#
_symmetry.space_group_name_H-M   'P 1'
#
loop_
_entity.id
_entity.type
_entity.pdbx_description
1 polymer ?
#
loop_
_entity_poly.entity_id
_entity_poly.type
_entity_poly.pdbx_seq_one_letter_code
_entity_poly.pdbx_strand_id
1 'polypeptide(L)'
;MSYFKPGQNITVHESINGCSNRKVILTYSSVKTKIPARIGLCVKNMSTFGQLQGMGPGMVGGGGIGMALNHYNETLCCVTKTSGQDIIQGARNLVAQHHVCVFKEYLNRIGFQEEFTVKIVHNDTFPAHCGLGSTSGIALGVLFGLNACFGNPFSKEQIRFMLACNYVEESRENKDCISFGYETTMTATGSLYGGIYVIDDQNLTAISNNLVFDDCFVYIFKPSDQQFVEIFDDEEAKLLAEGGETDKQEDEFAKKNKIFNQVLIPELQKGANCDLKIIGDSVYDLQMSGGKKVEICKQASGRQLYQFLSKIKSEFSDAVIYGMSSIGPATAILCKKPKSGDFDEQKKNLLILANQFCFELQFASEVNKTGYIQEIVKMPKLVHVFGKPFAGKSYLCKKTVSGSDKILHFNAGAVLREFISNNPSSEAASLIQSTMSSGVVSDTNDFFSVFLLQQLFQLICDHSPEVILLDGFPRTVDQLKTILTKFSINIDSALHINASEHTRAQRAALREPRGVEPDLTKRDVLDESEKMKEFYAEKAETVLNENDAV
;
A
#
# COMPACT_ATOMS: atom_id res chain seq x y z
N MET A 1 -4.27 -9.68 23.33
CA MET A 1 -5.24 -9.00 22.43
C MET A 1 -6.40 -9.90 22.03
N SER A 2 -7.52 -9.36 21.52
CA SER A 2 -8.59 -10.15 20.89
C SER A 2 -8.36 -10.24 19.37
N TYR A 3 -8.36 -11.46 18.83
CA TYR A 3 -8.20 -11.73 17.40
C TYR A 3 -9.53 -12.05 16.73
N PHE A 4 -9.76 -11.50 15.54
CA PHE A 4 -10.99 -11.70 14.79
C PHE A 4 -10.74 -11.71 13.28
N LYS A 5 -11.73 -12.15 12.50
CA LYS A 5 -11.65 -12.17 11.04
C LYS A 5 -11.96 -10.79 10.45
N PRO A 6 -11.39 -10.43 9.28
CA PRO A 6 -11.81 -9.25 8.54
C PRO A 6 -13.33 -9.17 8.39
N GLY A 7 -13.90 -7.96 8.53
CA GLY A 7 -15.34 -7.73 8.51
C GLY A 7 -16.09 -7.95 9.84
N GLN A 8 -15.44 -8.50 10.87
CA GLN A 8 -16.01 -8.55 12.22
C GLN A 8 -15.69 -7.27 13.01
N ASN A 9 -16.51 -6.98 14.03
CA ASN A 9 -16.31 -5.86 14.97
C ASN A 9 -16.19 -4.46 14.32
N ILE A 10 -16.89 -4.23 13.20
CA ILE A 10 -16.94 -2.94 12.53
C ILE A 10 -17.67 -1.91 13.40
N THR A 11 -17.05 -0.74 13.57
CA THR A 11 -17.61 0.41 14.28
C THR A 11 -17.98 1.51 13.30
N VAL A 12 -19.24 1.94 13.36
CA VAL A 12 -19.76 3.03 12.54
C VAL A 12 -19.79 4.31 13.36
N HIS A 13 -19.01 5.31 12.95
CA HIS A 13 -18.90 6.59 13.65
C HIS A 13 -20.15 7.44 13.44
N GLU A 14 -20.60 8.11 14.51
CA GLU A 14 -21.83 8.93 14.51
C GLU A 14 -21.83 10.11 13.53
N SER A 15 -20.67 10.47 12.96
CA SER A 15 -20.57 11.49 11.90
C SER A 15 -21.37 11.15 10.64
N ILE A 16 -21.88 9.92 10.50
CA ILE A 16 -22.80 9.55 9.41
C ILE A 16 -24.28 9.56 9.82
N ASN A 17 -24.61 9.86 11.08
CA ASN A 17 -25.99 10.00 11.52
C ASN A 17 -26.67 11.13 10.73
N GLY A 18 -27.90 10.90 10.27
CA GLY A 18 -28.63 11.85 9.42
C GLY A 18 -28.15 11.92 7.97
N CYS A 19 -27.22 11.07 7.55
CA CYS A 19 -26.81 10.92 6.15
C CYS A 19 -27.69 9.94 5.36
N SER A 20 -28.85 9.54 5.91
CA SER A 20 -29.81 8.68 5.24
C SER A 20 -30.29 9.31 3.94
N ASN A 21 -30.37 8.51 2.87
CA ASN A 21 -30.79 8.92 1.53
C ASN A 21 -29.79 9.81 0.78
N ARG A 22 -28.50 9.83 1.17
CA ARG A 22 -27.46 10.39 0.30
C ARG A 22 -27.48 9.66 -1.04
N LYS A 23 -27.47 10.41 -2.15
CA LYS A 23 -27.41 9.84 -3.49
C LYS A 23 -26.04 9.18 -3.69
N VAL A 24 -25.98 7.86 -3.67
CA VAL A 24 -24.79 7.07 -3.96
C VAL A 24 -24.90 6.57 -5.39
N ILE A 25 -23.88 6.84 -6.21
CA ILE A 25 -23.85 6.38 -7.61
C ILE A 25 -22.46 5.86 -7.91
N LEU A 26 -22.38 4.64 -8.45
CA LEU A 26 -21.15 4.18 -9.07
C LEU A 26 -20.77 5.11 -10.22
N THR A 27 -19.77 5.95 -9.99
CA THR A 27 -19.31 7.02 -10.88
C THR A 27 -18.10 6.58 -11.69
N TYR A 28 -17.18 5.84 -11.07
CA TYR A 28 -15.99 5.30 -11.75
C TYR A 28 -15.88 3.81 -11.47
N SER A 29 -15.55 3.03 -12.50
CA SER A 29 -15.30 1.60 -12.36
C SER A 29 -13.95 1.30 -11.73
N SER A 30 -12.97 2.19 -11.86
CA SER A 30 -11.61 1.99 -11.38
C SER A 30 -10.96 3.31 -10.96
N VAL A 31 -10.35 3.32 -9.77
CA VAL A 31 -9.65 4.47 -9.20
C VAL A 31 -8.35 3.99 -8.56
N LYS A 32 -7.23 4.63 -8.92
CA LYS A 32 -5.94 4.49 -8.25
C LYS A 32 -5.79 5.62 -7.23
N THR A 33 -5.36 5.27 -6.03
CA THR A 33 -4.97 6.23 -4.99
C THR A 33 -3.50 6.07 -4.65
N LYS A 34 -2.84 7.18 -4.34
CA LYS A 34 -1.48 7.23 -3.82
C LYS A 34 -1.52 7.92 -2.47
N ILE A 35 -1.28 7.15 -1.41
CA ILE A 35 -1.33 7.63 -0.02
C ILE A 35 0.10 7.94 0.43
N PRO A 36 0.42 9.19 0.85
CA PRO A 36 1.77 9.54 1.25
C PRO A 36 2.18 8.78 2.52
N ALA A 37 3.45 8.39 2.58
CA ALA A 37 4.10 7.88 3.76
C ALA A 37 4.10 8.96 4.85
N ARG A 38 4.02 8.52 6.10
CA ARG A 38 3.92 9.42 7.26
C ARG A 38 5.06 9.17 8.24
N ILE A 39 5.69 10.26 8.68
CA ILE A 39 6.54 10.30 9.86
C ILE A 39 5.71 10.74 11.06
N GLY A 40 5.64 9.91 12.11
CA GLY A 40 5.00 10.26 13.39
C GLY A 40 6.07 10.63 14.40
N LEU A 41 6.39 11.91 14.52
CA LEU A 41 7.55 12.36 15.31
C LEU A 41 7.30 12.19 16.81
N CYS A 42 6.13 12.59 17.32
CA CYS A 42 5.80 12.40 18.73
C CYS A 42 4.29 12.45 18.96
N VAL A 43 3.78 11.51 19.76
CA VAL A 43 2.41 11.51 20.28
C VAL A 43 2.31 12.53 21.42
N LYS A 44 1.28 13.38 21.42
CA LYS A 44 1.12 14.43 22.45
C LYS A 44 0.82 13.82 23.81
N ASN A 45 -0.12 12.88 23.90
CA ASN A 45 -0.45 12.23 25.15
C ASN A 45 -0.97 10.80 24.96
N MET A 46 -0.11 9.80 25.12
CA MET A 46 -0.47 8.39 24.95
C MET A 46 -1.54 7.91 25.95
N SER A 47 -1.71 8.61 27.08
CA SER A 47 -2.72 8.25 28.08
C SER A 47 -4.17 8.37 27.58
N THR A 48 -4.36 9.06 26.46
CA THR A 48 -5.68 9.31 25.85
C THR A 48 -6.06 8.26 24.82
N PHE A 49 -5.19 7.27 24.53
CA PHE A 49 -5.57 6.13 23.70
C PHE A 49 -6.65 5.32 24.38
N GLY A 50 -7.90 5.55 23.97
CA GLY A 50 -9.03 4.75 24.42
C GLY A 50 -8.88 3.28 24.03
N GLN A 51 -8.16 2.97 22.95
CA GLN A 51 -7.87 1.58 22.55
C GLN A 51 -7.06 0.80 23.62
N LEU A 52 -6.27 1.48 24.46
CA LEU A 52 -5.54 0.85 25.57
C LEU A 52 -6.49 0.47 26.72
N GLN A 53 -7.63 1.15 26.86
CA GLN A 53 -8.62 0.90 27.90
C GLN A 53 -9.49 -0.30 27.52
N GLY A 54 -8.92 -1.51 27.62
CA GLY A 54 -9.63 -2.77 27.42
C GLY A 54 -9.24 -3.58 26.19
N MET A 55 -8.19 -3.18 25.44
CA MET A 55 -7.74 -3.86 24.22
C MET A 55 -8.89 -4.11 23.22
N GLY A 56 -9.65 -3.06 22.91
CA GLY A 56 -10.89 -3.13 22.15
C GLY A 56 -11.17 -1.87 21.33
N PRO A 57 -12.40 -1.68 20.82
CA PRO A 57 -12.81 -0.52 20.02
C PRO A 57 -12.97 0.72 20.92
N GLY A 58 -11.86 1.19 21.47
CA GLY A 58 -11.80 2.41 22.26
C GLY A 58 -11.67 3.64 21.37
N MET A 59 -11.99 4.81 21.92
CA MET A 59 -11.80 6.07 21.19
C MET A 59 -10.34 6.25 20.81
N VAL A 60 -10.13 6.67 19.56
CA VAL A 60 -8.82 7.08 19.09
C VAL A 60 -8.37 8.33 19.87
N GLY A 61 -7.09 8.40 20.20
CA GLY A 61 -6.53 9.49 20.99
C GLY A 61 -5.07 9.74 20.66
N GLY A 62 -4.35 10.34 21.60
CA GLY A 62 -2.91 10.55 21.52
C GLY A 62 -2.52 11.85 20.85
N GLY A 63 -3.06 12.09 19.65
CA GLY A 63 -2.70 13.24 18.81
C GLY A 63 -1.19 13.39 18.64
N GLY A 64 -0.73 14.59 18.31
CA GLY A 64 0.70 14.92 18.26
C GLY A 64 1.18 15.47 16.93
N ILE A 65 2.47 15.37 16.67
CA ILE A 65 3.14 15.99 15.52
C ILE A 65 3.60 14.94 14.50
N GLY A 66 3.28 15.20 13.23
CA GLY A 66 3.67 14.35 12.10
C GLY A 66 4.06 15.12 10.85
N MET A 67 4.58 14.40 9.87
CA MET A 67 5.02 14.92 8.58
C MET A 67 4.70 13.92 7.45
N ALA A 68 4.13 14.40 6.35
CA ALA A 68 3.85 13.59 5.17
C ALA A 68 5.01 13.66 4.16
N LEU A 69 5.32 12.56 3.48
CA LEU A 69 6.42 12.46 2.52
C LEU A 69 5.91 12.22 1.09
N ASN A 70 6.65 12.72 0.10
CA ASN A 70 6.48 12.40 -1.32
C ASN A 70 7.02 11.00 -1.64
N HIS A 71 6.51 10.01 -0.93
CA HIS A 71 6.77 8.60 -1.08
C HIS A 71 5.45 7.90 -0.75
N TYR A 72 4.92 7.07 -1.64
CA TYR A 72 3.50 6.72 -1.60
C TYR A 72 3.28 5.22 -1.52
N ASN A 73 2.24 4.79 -0.80
CA ASN A 73 1.61 3.50 -1.05
C ASN A 73 0.53 3.67 -2.12
N GLU A 74 0.44 2.71 -3.02
CA GLU A 74 -0.52 2.76 -4.13
C GLU A 74 -1.61 1.72 -3.93
N THR A 75 -2.86 2.09 -4.21
CA THR A 75 -4.00 1.18 -4.16
C THR A 75 -4.93 1.43 -5.34
N LEU A 76 -5.13 0.40 -6.15
CA LEU A 76 -6.12 0.37 -7.22
C LEU A 76 -7.39 -0.30 -6.69
N CYS A 77 -8.48 0.47 -6.69
CA CYS A 77 -9.82 -0.02 -6.40
C CYS A 77 -10.60 -0.15 -7.71
N CYS A 78 -11.15 -1.33 -8.00
CA CYS A 78 -12.11 -1.52 -9.07
C CYS A 78 -13.44 -2.01 -8.51
N VAL A 79 -14.55 -1.55 -9.07
CA VAL A 79 -15.91 -1.86 -8.62
C VAL A 79 -16.75 -2.29 -9.82
N THR A 80 -17.45 -3.42 -9.65
CA THR A 80 -18.36 -3.98 -10.67
C THR A 80 -19.73 -4.24 -10.06
N LYS A 81 -20.81 -3.89 -10.78
CA LYS A 81 -22.21 -4.13 -10.37
C LYS A 81 -22.62 -5.58 -10.59
N THR A 82 -21.97 -6.48 -9.86
CA THR A 82 -22.19 -7.93 -9.97
C THR A 82 -22.21 -8.53 -8.58
N SER A 83 -22.90 -9.65 -8.43
CA SER A 83 -22.78 -10.51 -7.25
C SER A 83 -21.53 -11.39 -7.39
N GLY A 84 -20.79 -11.57 -6.29
CA GLY A 84 -19.57 -12.36 -6.30
C GLY A 84 -18.69 -12.13 -5.07
N GLN A 85 -17.50 -12.71 -5.08
CA GLN A 85 -16.52 -12.52 -4.01
C GLN A 85 -15.60 -11.34 -4.30
N ASP A 86 -15.28 -10.57 -3.27
CA ASP A 86 -14.28 -9.52 -3.37
C ASP A 86 -12.89 -10.13 -3.58
N ILE A 87 -12.06 -9.46 -4.36
CA ILE A 87 -10.72 -9.92 -4.72
C ILE A 87 -9.73 -8.92 -4.15
N ILE A 88 -9.03 -9.31 -3.09
CA ILE A 88 -8.05 -8.44 -2.43
C ILE A 88 -6.65 -9.02 -2.60
N GLN A 89 -5.75 -8.19 -3.09
CA GLN A 89 -4.43 -8.56 -3.51
C GLN A 89 -3.38 -7.55 -3.03
N GLY A 90 -2.30 -8.04 -2.44
CA GLY A 90 -1.21 -7.23 -1.89
C GLY A 90 -0.66 -7.87 -0.62
N ALA A 91 0.45 -7.34 -0.10
CA ALA A 91 1.15 -7.92 1.05
C ALA A 91 0.30 -7.95 2.33
N ARG A 92 -0.63 -7.00 2.47
CA ARG A 92 -1.49 -6.78 3.63
C ARG A 92 -2.97 -6.92 3.30
N ASN A 93 -3.31 -8.08 2.74
CA ASN A 93 -4.65 -8.38 2.24
C ASN A 93 -5.73 -8.36 3.34
N LEU A 94 -5.42 -8.79 4.57
CA LEU A 94 -6.41 -8.83 5.66
C LEU A 94 -6.85 -7.42 6.10
N VAL A 95 -5.90 -6.47 6.16
CA VAL A 95 -6.20 -5.06 6.46
C VAL A 95 -7.06 -4.46 5.35
N ALA A 96 -6.68 -4.63 4.09
CA ALA A 96 -7.46 -4.16 2.95
C ALA A 96 -8.86 -4.79 2.93
N GLN A 97 -8.98 -6.11 3.18
CA GLN A 97 -10.25 -6.82 3.27
C GLN A 97 -11.15 -6.24 4.36
N HIS A 98 -10.61 -6.00 5.55
CA HIS A 98 -11.39 -5.42 6.64
C HIS A 98 -11.94 -4.04 6.24
N HIS A 99 -11.12 -3.19 5.61
CA HIS A 99 -11.54 -1.85 5.21
C HIS A 99 -12.51 -1.83 4.02
N VAL A 100 -12.50 -2.84 3.15
CA VAL A 100 -13.59 -3.07 2.19
C VAL A 100 -14.91 -3.34 2.93
N CYS A 101 -14.90 -4.23 3.92
CA CYS A 101 -16.10 -4.53 4.72
C CYS A 101 -16.59 -3.29 5.49
N VAL A 102 -15.68 -2.51 6.08
CA VAL A 102 -16.00 -1.22 6.74
C VAL A 102 -16.70 -0.30 5.76
N PHE A 103 -16.13 -0.09 4.57
CA PHE A 103 -16.74 0.80 3.57
C PHE A 103 -18.14 0.32 3.14
N LYS A 104 -18.31 -0.99 2.92
CA LYS A 104 -19.62 -1.60 2.59
C LYS A 104 -20.65 -1.36 3.71
N GLU A 105 -20.27 -1.53 4.97
CA GLU A 105 -21.16 -1.26 6.10
C GLU A 105 -21.54 0.22 6.19
N TYR A 106 -20.59 1.14 5.96
CA TYR A 106 -20.91 2.57 5.92
C TYR A 106 -21.87 2.94 4.78
N LEU A 107 -21.73 2.33 3.59
CA LEU A 107 -22.67 2.49 2.48
C LEU A 107 -24.07 1.97 2.84
N ASN A 108 -24.15 0.77 3.43
CA ASN A 108 -25.40 0.18 3.91
C ASN A 108 -26.12 1.13 4.89
N ARG A 109 -25.37 1.73 5.83
CA ARG A 109 -25.91 2.67 6.83
C ARG A 109 -26.49 3.96 6.26
N ILE A 110 -26.00 4.43 5.12
CA ILE A 110 -26.58 5.60 4.43
C ILE A 110 -27.69 5.23 3.44
N GLY A 111 -28.04 3.93 3.35
CA GLY A 111 -29.17 3.43 2.57
C GLY A 111 -28.80 2.85 1.20
N PHE A 112 -27.52 2.61 0.90
CA PHE A 112 -27.12 1.98 -0.35
C PHE A 112 -27.24 0.45 -0.25
N GLN A 113 -28.07 -0.16 -1.11
CA GLN A 113 -28.45 -1.58 -1.06
C GLN A 113 -28.09 -2.36 -2.33
N GLU A 114 -27.50 -1.71 -3.35
CA GLU A 114 -27.10 -2.43 -4.57
C GLU A 114 -25.92 -3.37 -4.28
N GLU A 115 -25.95 -4.57 -4.85
CA GLU A 115 -24.83 -5.50 -4.79
C GLU A 115 -23.69 -5.07 -5.72
N PHE A 116 -22.46 -5.22 -5.22
CA PHE A 116 -21.26 -4.99 -6.00
C PHE A 116 -20.11 -5.83 -5.47
N THR A 117 -19.20 -6.17 -6.36
CA THR A 117 -17.90 -6.75 -6.03
C THR A 117 -16.83 -5.69 -6.14
N VAL A 118 -15.83 -5.79 -5.25
CA VAL A 118 -14.64 -4.97 -5.33
C VAL A 118 -13.42 -5.81 -5.65
N LYS A 119 -12.53 -5.19 -6.41
CA LYS A 119 -11.17 -5.66 -6.57
C LYS A 119 -10.20 -4.63 -6.04
N ILE A 120 -9.36 -5.04 -5.10
CA ILE A 120 -8.32 -4.21 -4.50
C ILE A 120 -6.97 -4.81 -4.88
N VAL A 121 -6.11 -3.98 -5.44
CA VAL A 121 -4.69 -4.30 -5.64
C VAL A 121 -3.88 -3.20 -4.98
N HIS A 122 -3.07 -3.54 -4.00
CA HIS A 122 -2.19 -2.59 -3.33
C HIS A 122 -0.74 -3.04 -3.34
N ASN A 123 0.16 -2.07 -3.40
CA ASN A 123 1.60 -2.27 -3.30
C ASN A 123 2.14 -1.54 -2.07
N ASP A 124 2.80 -2.30 -1.21
CA ASP A 124 3.50 -1.77 -0.04
C ASP A 124 4.87 -1.31 -0.52
N THR A 125 5.03 0.00 -0.66
CA THR A 125 6.31 0.56 -1.14
C THR A 125 7.38 0.51 -0.04
N PHE A 126 6.98 0.26 1.21
CA PHE A 126 7.85 0.11 2.35
C PHE A 126 7.39 -1.02 3.28
N PRO A 127 8.33 -1.70 3.98
CA PRO A 127 8.00 -2.84 4.86
C PRO A 127 6.98 -2.52 5.97
N ALA A 128 6.27 -3.53 6.46
CA ALA A 128 5.42 -3.41 7.64
C ALA A 128 6.22 -2.95 8.87
N HIS A 129 5.54 -2.28 9.81
CA HIS A 129 6.11 -1.79 11.09
C HIS A 129 7.42 -0.99 10.97
N CYS A 130 7.65 -0.32 9.84
CA CYS A 130 8.87 0.48 9.65
C CYS A 130 8.76 1.93 10.16
N GLY A 131 7.64 2.30 10.78
CA GLY A 131 7.37 3.67 11.24
C GLY A 131 6.87 4.63 10.16
N LEU A 132 6.50 4.16 8.96
CA LEU A 132 6.05 5.01 7.84
C LEU A 132 4.53 5.04 7.61
N GLY A 133 3.76 4.43 8.51
CA GLY A 133 2.28 4.39 8.44
C GLY A 133 1.73 3.42 7.38
N SER A 134 2.35 2.25 7.20
CA SER A 134 1.95 1.28 6.16
C SER A 134 0.53 0.77 6.33
N THR A 135 0.08 0.51 7.57
CA THR A 135 -1.27 0.00 7.86
C THR A 135 -2.33 1.00 7.43
N SER A 136 -2.25 2.21 8.01
CA SER A 136 -3.17 3.30 7.68
C SER A 136 -3.09 3.67 6.20
N GLY A 137 -1.92 3.55 5.56
CA GLY A 137 -1.72 3.83 4.14
C GLY A 137 -2.61 2.98 3.25
N ILE A 138 -2.65 1.66 3.49
CA ILE A 138 -3.47 0.72 2.72
C ILE A 138 -4.95 0.93 3.01
N ALA A 139 -5.29 1.05 4.29
CA ALA A 139 -6.65 1.32 4.73
C ALA A 139 -7.23 2.58 4.07
N LEU A 140 -6.48 3.68 4.06
CA LEU A 140 -6.89 4.92 3.40
C LEU A 140 -6.92 4.78 1.87
N GLY A 141 -6.01 4.01 1.27
CA GLY A 141 -6.02 3.74 -0.16
C GLY A 141 -7.32 3.05 -0.60
N VAL A 142 -7.77 2.07 0.18
CA VAL A 142 -9.07 1.40 0.00
C VAL A 142 -10.23 2.38 0.22
N LEU A 143 -10.25 3.10 1.36
CA LEU A 143 -11.37 3.98 1.71
C LEU A 143 -11.52 5.14 0.72
N PHE A 144 -10.44 5.86 0.36
CA PHE A 144 -10.50 6.93 -0.62
C PHE A 144 -10.80 6.41 -2.03
N GLY A 145 -10.19 5.29 -2.43
CA GLY A 145 -10.41 4.72 -3.76
C GLY A 145 -11.85 4.27 -3.97
N LEU A 146 -12.43 3.55 -3.00
CA LEU A 146 -13.84 3.17 -3.04
C LEU A 146 -14.76 4.39 -2.93
N ASN A 147 -14.48 5.35 -2.04
CA ASN A 147 -15.27 6.58 -1.94
C ASN A 147 -15.35 7.28 -3.30
N ALA A 148 -14.24 7.39 -4.01
CA ALA A 148 -14.18 7.95 -5.34
C ALA A 148 -15.00 7.16 -6.37
N CYS A 149 -14.87 5.82 -6.39
CA CYS A 149 -15.69 4.97 -7.26
C CYS A 149 -17.19 5.26 -7.11
N PHE A 150 -17.66 5.55 -5.89
CA PHE A 150 -19.07 5.84 -5.58
C PHE A 150 -19.46 7.34 -5.64
N GLY A 151 -18.63 8.19 -6.23
CA GLY A 151 -18.93 9.62 -6.39
C GLY A 151 -18.71 10.45 -5.13
N ASN A 152 -17.86 9.97 -4.23
CA ASN A 152 -17.51 10.57 -2.94
C ASN A 152 -18.70 10.78 -1.98
N PRO A 153 -19.45 9.73 -1.62
CA PRO A 153 -20.58 9.84 -0.69
C PRO A 153 -20.17 10.25 0.73
N PHE A 154 -18.88 10.09 1.08
CA PHE A 154 -18.32 10.48 2.37
C PHE A 154 -17.30 11.61 2.21
N SER A 155 -17.32 12.55 3.15
CA SER A 155 -16.30 13.59 3.28
C SER A 155 -14.96 13.01 3.74
N LYS A 156 -13.89 13.78 3.49
CA LYS A 156 -12.52 13.46 3.94
C LYS A 156 -12.45 13.23 5.46
N GLU A 157 -13.17 14.03 6.23
CA GLU A 157 -13.30 13.91 7.69
C GLU A 157 -14.03 12.63 8.09
N GLN A 158 -15.11 12.27 7.39
CA GLN A 158 -15.82 11.00 7.62
C GLN A 158 -14.91 9.79 7.34
N ILE A 159 -14.08 9.84 6.29
CA ILE A 159 -13.09 8.79 6.02
C ILE A 159 -12.02 8.72 7.11
N ARG A 160 -11.58 9.86 7.64
CA ARG A 160 -10.65 9.89 8.80
C ARG A 160 -11.26 9.16 9.99
N PHE A 161 -12.54 9.40 10.30
CA PHE A 161 -13.23 8.70 11.38
C PHE A 161 -13.49 7.22 11.08
N MET A 162 -13.77 6.85 9.82
CA MET A 162 -13.87 5.44 9.41
C MET A 162 -12.59 4.68 9.75
N LEU A 163 -11.43 5.21 9.38
CA LEU A 163 -10.14 4.63 9.74
C LEU A 163 -9.97 4.58 11.26
N ALA A 164 -10.17 5.71 11.93
CA ALA A 164 -9.96 5.83 13.36
C ALA A 164 -10.73 4.74 14.14
N CYS A 165 -12.02 4.57 13.87
CA CYS A 165 -12.87 3.60 14.57
C CYS A 165 -12.64 2.14 14.17
N ASN A 166 -11.93 1.87 13.07
CA ASN A 166 -11.76 0.53 12.51
C ASN A 166 -10.28 0.19 12.24
N TYR A 167 -9.36 0.85 12.93
CA TYR A 167 -7.95 0.58 12.77
C TYR A 167 -7.60 -0.81 13.33
N VAL A 168 -6.97 -1.62 12.50
CA VAL A 168 -6.63 -3.01 12.78
C VAL A 168 -5.26 -3.34 12.20
N GLU A 169 -4.59 -4.32 12.80
CA GLU A 169 -3.33 -4.87 12.30
C GLU A 169 -3.42 -6.40 12.17
N GLU A 170 -2.59 -6.97 11.30
CA GLU A 170 -2.49 -8.43 11.18
C GLU A 170 -1.84 -9.04 12.42
N SER A 171 -2.41 -10.15 12.89
CA SER A 171 -1.83 -10.90 14.00
C SER A 171 -0.62 -11.71 13.54
N ARG A 172 0.47 -11.70 14.32
CA ARG A 172 1.58 -12.63 14.08
C ARG A 172 1.31 -14.03 14.65
N GLU A 173 0.48 -14.12 15.69
CA GLU A 173 0.09 -15.38 16.33
C GLU A 173 -0.93 -16.16 15.51
N ASN A 174 -1.85 -15.47 14.83
CA ASN A 174 -2.91 -16.08 14.03
C ASN A 174 -2.96 -15.47 12.63
N LYS A 175 -2.28 -16.12 11.68
CA LYS A 175 -2.02 -15.64 10.32
C LYS A 175 -3.25 -15.23 9.50
N ASP A 176 -4.43 -15.72 9.86
CA ASP A 176 -5.68 -15.43 9.14
C ASP A 176 -6.60 -14.47 9.92
N CYS A 177 -6.06 -13.79 10.94
CA CYS A 177 -6.80 -12.91 11.82
C CYS A 177 -6.12 -11.55 11.93
N ILE A 178 -6.94 -10.60 12.37
CA ILE A 178 -6.55 -9.23 12.69
C ILE A 178 -6.85 -8.96 14.17
N SER A 179 -6.19 -7.95 14.73
CA SER A 179 -6.45 -7.42 16.07
C SER A 179 -6.70 -5.92 15.97
N PHE A 180 -7.31 -5.34 17.01
CA PHE A 180 -7.38 -3.89 17.13
C PHE A 180 -5.98 -3.32 17.34
N GLY A 181 -5.64 -2.29 16.56
CA GLY A 181 -4.38 -1.58 16.70
C GLY A 181 -4.57 -0.18 17.31
N TYR A 182 -3.48 0.57 17.32
CA TYR A 182 -3.43 1.93 17.88
C TYR A 182 -3.26 2.95 16.77
N GLU A 183 -4.27 3.79 16.58
CA GLU A 183 -4.24 4.88 15.62
C GLU A 183 -4.16 6.23 16.36
N THR A 184 -3.52 7.21 15.73
CA THR A 184 -3.42 8.61 16.21
C THR A 184 -4.07 9.58 15.21
N THR A 185 -4.55 9.06 14.09
CA THR A 185 -4.98 9.76 12.87
C THR A 185 -3.88 10.55 12.16
N MET A 186 -2.61 10.36 12.55
CA MET A 186 -1.49 11.05 11.91
C MET A 186 -1.40 10.73 10.42
N THR A 187 -1.51 9.46 10.02
CA THR A 187 -1.42 9.10 8.59
C THR A 187 -2.60 9.67 7.82
N ALA A 188 -3.82 9.60 8.37
CA ALA A 188 -4.99 10.19 7.74
C ALA A 188 -4.85 11.70 7.58
N THR A 189 -4.41 12.41 8.61
CA THR A 189 -4.20 13.87 8.54
C THR A 189 -3.13 14.24 7.52
N GLY A 190 -2.00 13.54 7.51
CA GLY A 190 -0.96 13.74 6.49
C GLY A 190 -1.44 13.42 5.08
N SER A 191 -2.32 12.43 4.94
CA SER A 191 -2.96 12.11 3.65
C SER A 191 -3.94 13.19 3.22
N LEU A 192 -4.62 13.87 4.14
CA LEU A 192 -5.59 14.91 3.78
C LEU A 192 -4.92 16.24 3.40
N TYR A 193 -3.88 16.60 4.13
CA TYR A 193 -3.34 17.96 4.10
C TYR A 193 -1.90 18.04 3.60
N GLY A 194 -1.13 16.94 3.67
CA GLY A 194 0.32 17.00 3.52
C GLY A 194 0.99 17.81 4.64
N GLY A 195 2.25 18.17 4.40
CA GLY A 195 3.04 19.09 5.19
C GLY A 195 3.53 18.51 6.51
N ILE A 196 3.88 19.42 7.40
CA ILE A 196 4.06 19.16 8.83
C ILE A 196 2.79 19.61 9.54
N TYR A 197 2.27 18.79 10.44
CA TYR A 197 0.99 19.00 11.08
C TYR A 197 0.99 18.60 12.55
N VAL A 198 0.09 19.23 13.31
CA VAL A 198 -0.20 18.89 14.70
C VAL A 198 -1.67 18.52 14.83
N ILE A 199 -1.95 17.46 15.58
CA ILE A 199 -3.28 16.91 15.85
C ILE A 199 -3.56 17.00 17.35
N ASP A 200 -4.77 17.41 17.69
CA ASP A 200 -5.24 17.39 19.07
C ASP A 200 -5.31 15.96 19.64
N ASP A 201 -5.03 15.79 20.92
CA ASP A 201 -5.01 14.48 21.58
C ASP A 201 -6.39 13.98 22.01
N GLN A 202 -7.42 14.84 22.04
CA GLN A 202 -8.76 14.50 22.51
C GLN A 202 -9.78 14.41 21.37
N ASN A 203 -9.89 15.46 20.55
CA ASN A 203 -10.88 15.52 19.47
C ASN A 203 -10.29 15.19 18.09
N LEU A 204 -8.97 14.93 18.03
CA LEU A 204 -8.22 14.56 16.83
C LEU A 204 -8.33 15.57 15.70
N THR A 205 -8.69 16.83 16.00
CA THR A 205 -8.74 17.89 14.99
C THR A 205 -7.33 18.24 14.55
N ALA A 206 -7.16 18.50 13.25
CA ALA A 206 -5.92 19.06 12.73
C ALA A 206 -5.82 20.51 13.19
N ILE A 207 -4.85 20.82 14.05
CA ILE A 207 -4.67 22.12 14.69
C ILE A 207 -3.94 23.09 13.76
N SER A 208 -2.96 22.60 13.01
CA SER A 208 -2.17 23.39 12.05
C SER A 208 -1.59 22.49 10.99
N ASN A 209 -1.51 22.98 9.75
CA ASN A 209 -0.68 22.43 8.69
C ASN A 209 0.23 23.52 8.14
N ASN A 210 1.46 23.17 7.77
CA ASN A 210 2.35 24.07 7.04
C ASN A 210 2.83 23.36 5.78
N LEU A 211 2.71 24.03 4.64
CA LEU A 211 3.04 23.49 3.31
C LEU A 211 4.38 24.03 2.77
N VAL A 212 5.01 24.98 3.48
CA VAL A 212 6.17 25.73 2.97
C VAL A 212 7.46 25.04 3.38
N PHE A 213 7.86 24.04 2.60
CA PHE A 213 9.11 23.29 2.76
C PHE A 213 9.82 23.06 1.41
N ASP A 214 9.65 23.98 0.47
CA ASP A 214 10.17 23.89 -0.91
C ASP A 214 11.70 23.75 -0.94
N ASP A 215 12.34 24.39 0.04
CA ASP A 215 13.77 24.37 0.26
C ASP A 215 14.19 23.31 1.28
N CYS A 216 13.47 22.19 1.41
CA CYS A 216 13.87 21.10 2.31
C CYS A 216 13.82 19.72 1.65
N PHE A 217 14.62 18.80 2.20
CA PHE A 217 14.67 17.39 1.81
C PHE A 217 14.70 16.51 3.05
N VAL A 218 14.04 15.36 3.00
CA VAL A 218 13.94 14.40 4.10
C VAL A 218 14.76 13.17 3.78
N TYR A 219 15.65 12.80 4.69
CA TYR A 219 16.40 11.55 4.64
C TYR A 219 15.85 10.57 5.67
N ILE A 220 15.54 9.35 5.24
CA ILE A 220 15.02 8.29 6.11
C ILE A 220 16.11 7.25 6.35
N PHE A 221 16.49 7.09 7.61
CA PHE A 221 17.47 6.13 8.07
C PHE A 221 16.82 5.00 8.86
N LYS A 222 17.49 3.85 8.91
CA LYS A 222 17.20 2.77 9.85
C LYS A 222 18.50 2.24 10.45
N PRO A 223 18.48 1.67 11.66
CA PRO A 223 19.61 0.89 12.17
C PRO A 223 19.92 -0.26 11.21
N SER A 224 21.20 -0.57 11.00
CA SER A 224 21.63 -1.74 10.24
C SER A 224 20.98 -3.02 10.81
N ASP A 225 20.63 -3.99 9.94
CA ASP A 225 19.72 -5.14 10.14
C ASP A 225 19.97 -6.06 11.36
N GLN A 226 20.99 -5.80 12.19
CA GLN A 226 21.30 -6.55 13.42
C GLN A 226 20.85 -5.85 14.72
N GLN A 227 20.23 -4.66 14.66
CA GLN A 227 19.96 -3.84 15.86
C GLN A 227 18.50 -3.40 16.03
N PHE A 228 17.57 -3.96 15.27
CA PHE A 228 16.16 -3.61 15.34
C PHE A 228 15.35 -4.68 16.11
N VAL A 229 14.46 -4.22 16.98
CA VAL A 229 13.48 -5.06 17.66
C VAL A 229 12.11 -4.73 17.06
N GLU A 230 11.54 -5.70 16.36
CA GLU A 230 10.15 -5.61 15.94
C GLU A 230 9.24 -5.76 17.17
N ILE A 231 8.37 -4.77 17.37
CA ILE A 231 7.42 -4.71 18.48
C ILE A 231 6.02 -4.78 17.85
N PHE A 232 5.22 -5.74 18.31
CA PHE A 232 3.90 -6.05 17.76
C PHE A 232 3.01 -6.67 18.83
N ASP A 233 1.72 -6.79 18.54
CA ASP A 233 0.71 -7.42 19.40
C ASP A 233 0.81 -6.96 20.87
N ASP A 234 0.84 -7.88 21.84
CA ASP A 234 0.82 -7.57 23.27
C ASP A 234 2.05 -6.78 23.77
N GLU A 235 3.20 -6.88 23.08
CA GLU A 235 4.38 -6.09 23.44
C GLU A 235 4.19 -4.61 23.09
N GLU A 236 3.59 -4.31 21.95
CA GLU A 236 3.26 -2.94 21.56
C GLU A 236 2.25 -2.33 22.52
N ALA A 237 1.21 -3.10 22.89
CA ALA A 237 0.21 -2.66 23.85
C ALA A 237 0.84 -2.28 25.21
N LYS A 238 1.76 -3.11 25.72
CA LYS A 238 2.47 -2.84 26.98
C LYS A 238 3.35 -1.59 26.87
N LEU A 239 4.08 -1.46 25.76
CA LEU A 239 4.95 -0.30 25.52
C LEU A 239 4.16 1.01 25.51
N LEU A 240 3.02 1.04 24.79
CA LEU A 240 2.18 2.23 24.72
C LEU A 240 1.50 2.54 26.06
N ALA A 241 1.14 1.51 26.84
CA ALA A 241 0.63 1.70 28.20
C ALA A 241 1.69 2.30 29.14
N GLU A 242 2.92 1.77 29.12
CA GLU A 242 4.06 2.33 29.88
C GLU A 242 4.35 3.78 29.47
N GLY A 243 4.27 4.08 28.17
CA GLY A 243 4.41 5.43 27.65
C GLY A 243 3.29 6.36 28.13
N GLY A 244 2.05 5.86 28.17
CA GLY A 244 0.90 6.56 28.72
C GLY A 244 1.02 6.87 30.21
N GLU A 245 1.54 5.95 31.02
CA GLU A 245 1.81 6.20 32.44
C GLU A 245 2.89 7.27 32.64
N THR A 246 3.89 7.31 31.76
CA THR A 246 4.92 8.36 31.79
C THR A 246 4.32 9.71 31.41
N ASP A 247 3.48 9.77 30.38
CA ASP A 247 2.81 11.00 29.93
C ASP A 247 1.81 11.57 30.96
N LYS A 248 1.30 10.74 31.90
CA LYS A 248 0.44 11.19 33.01
C LYS A 248 1.20 11.90 34.15
N GLN A 249 2.52 11.72 34.23
CA GLN A 249 3.32 12.36 35.28
C GLN A 249 3.24 13.88 35.14
N GLU A 250 2.98 14.59 36.24
CA GLU A 250 2.68 16.03 36.22
C GLU A 250 3.74 16.86 35.47
N ASP A 251 5.02 16.61 35.75
CA ASP A 251 6.14 17.32 35.12
C ASP A 251 6.23 17.05 33.61
N GLU A 252 6.06 15.79 33.19
CA GLU A 252 6.11 15.40 31.77
C GLU A 252 4.89 15.93 31.01
N PHE A 253 3.70 15.83 31.60
CA PHE A 253 2.47 16.40 31.05
C PHE A 253 2.58 17.91 30.87
N ALA A 254 3.05 18.63 31.90
CA ALA A 254 3.26 20.07 31.85
C ALA A 254 4.29 20.46 30.78
N LYS A 255 5.40 19.72 30.70
CA LYS A 255 6.45 19.93 29.69
C LYS A 255 5.92 19.73 28.27
N LYS A 256 5.24 18.61 27.98
CA LYS A 256 4.70 18.34 26.64
C LYS A 256 3.64 19.37 26.27
N ASN A 257 2.73 19.72 27.18
CA ASN A 257 1.73 20.76 26.92
C ASN A 257 2.36 22.13 26.64
N LYS A 258 3.42 22.50 27.36
CA LYS A 258 4.17 23.72 27.07
C LYS A 258 4.75 23.67 25.66
N ILE A 259 5.43 22.59 25.29
CA ILE A 259 6.04 22.45 23.96
C ILE A 259 4.97 22.50 22.86
N PHE A 260 3.89 21.73 22.97
CA PHE A 260 2.84 21.72 21.95
C PHE A 260 2.09 23.05 21.85
N ASN A 261 1.53 23.54 22.97
CA ASN A 261 0.57 24.65 22.95
C ASN A 261 1.23 26.03 22.94
N GLN A 262 2.43 26.17 23.52
CA GLN A 262 3.10 27.46 23.64
C GLN A 262 4.24 27.65 22.64
N VAL A 263 4.73 26.57 22.01
CA VAL A 263 5.86 26.64 21.06
C VAL A 263 5.47 26.10 19.68
N LEU A 264 5.22 24.80 19.54
CA LEU A 264 5.01 24.15 18.24
C LEU A 264 3.80 24.70 17.48
N ILE A 265 2.63 24.74 18.11
CA ILE A 265 1.40 25.22 17.45
C ILE A 265 1.54 26.70 17.04
N PRO A 266 1.93 27.64 17.92
CA PRO A 266 2.16 29.03 17.52
C PRO A 266 3.20 29.19 16.41
N GLU A 267 4.28 28.41 16.44
CA GLU A 267 5.33 28.49 15.42
C GLU A 267 4.84 28.00 14.05
N LEU A 268 4.11 26.88 14.01
CA LEU A 268 3.53 26.36 12.77
C LEU A 268 2.47 27.31 12.18
N GLN A 269 1.69 27.99 13.03
CA GLN A 269 0.69 28.97 12.61
C GLN A 269 1.28 30.22 11.94
N LYS A 270 2.60 30.46 12.04
CA LYS A 270 3.28 31.51 11.27
C LYS A 270 3.43 31.17 9.78
N GLY A 271 3.11 29.95 9.36
CA GLY A 271 3.15 29.53 7.96
C GLY A 271 4.54 29.69 7.35
N ALA A 272 4.64 30.43 6.24
CA ALA A 272 5.91 30.68 5.55
C ALA A 272 6.99 31.35 6.42
N ASN A 273 6.60 32.02 7.52
CA ASN A 273 7.51 32.70 8.43
C ASN A 273 7.90 31.87 9.66
N CYS A 274 7.59 30.57 9.68
CA CYS A 274 7.97 29.70 10.78
C CYS A 274 9.50 29.51 10.86
N ASP A 275 10.03 29.42 12.07
CA ASP A 275 11.41 29.04 12.34
C ASP A 275 11.50 27.52 12.52
N LEU A 276 12.01 26.85 11.48
CA LEU A 276 12.19 25.41 11.49
C LEU A 276 13.13 24.93 12.60
N LYS A 277 14.06 25.77 13.06
CA LYS A 277 14.96 25.40 14.15
C LYS A 277 14.19 25.30 15.47
N ILE A 278 13.25 26.22 15.72
CA ILE A 278 12.38 26.17 16.91
C ILE A 278 11.53 24.88 16.90
N ILE A 279 10.99 24.53 15.72
CA ILE A 279 10.24 23.29 15.54
C ILE A 279 11.13 22.06 15.79
N GLY A 280 12.33 22.03 15.20
CA GLY A 280 13.30 20.94 15.37
C GLY A 280 13.77 20.76 16.81
N ASP A 281 14.10 21.86 17.48
CA ASP A 281 14.51 21.84 18.89
C ASP A 281 13.37 21.31 19.78
N SER A 282 12.14 21.73 19.51
CA SER A 282 10.94 21.24 20.20
C SER A 282 10.72 19.75 19.96
N VAL A 283 10.86 19.28 18.71
CA VAL A 283 10.74 17.85 18.36
C VAL A 283 11.82 17.03 19.05
N TYR A 284 13.07 17.52 19.09
CA TYR A 284 14.16 16.87 19.81
C TYR A 284 13.86 16.74 21.30
N ASP A 285 13.41 17.81 21.95
CA ASP A 285 13.04 17.78 23.37
C ASP A 285 11.90 16.79 23.63
N LEU A 286 10.97 16.65 22.68
CA LEU A 286 9.92 15.64 22.70
C LEU A 286 10.47 14.21 22.55
N GLN A 287 11.47 13.98 21.68
CA GLN A 287 12.12 12.66 21.55
C GLN A 287 12.72 12.18 22.89
N MET A 288 13.15 13.13 23.73
CA MET A 288 13.80 12.86 25.01
C MET A 288 12.82 12.84 26.19
N SER A 289 11.51 12.86 25.95
CA SER A 289 10.47 13.06 26.97
C SER A 289 9.34 12.04 26.91
N GLY A 290 8.62 11.90 28.03
CA GLY A 290 7.37 11.16 28.11
C GLY A 290 7.42 9.76 27.52
N GLY A 291 6.29 9.34 26.94
CA GLY A 291 6.15 8.05 26.28
C GLY A 291 7.08 7.86 25.08
N LYS A 292 7.50 8.94 24.40
CA LYS A 292 8.43 8.83 23.27
C LYS A 292 9.82 8.34 23.71
N LYS A 293 10.27 8.77 24.88
CA LYS A 293 11.50 8.27 25.50
C LYS A 293 11.40 6.77 25.77
N VAL A 294 10.24 6.30 26.23
CA VAL A 294 9.96 4.88 26.48
C VAL A 294 10.07 4.08 25.17
N GLU A 295 9.43 4.54 24.10
CA GLU A 295 9.52 3.91 22.76
C GLU A 295 10.97 3.77 22.28
N ILE A 296 11.77 4.85 22.37
CA ILE A 296 13.17 4.83 21.91
C ILE A 296 14.02 3.91 22.79
N CYS A 297 13.85 3.96 24.12
CA CYS A 297 14.62 3.12 25.04
C CYS A 297 14.32 1.63 24.88
N LYS A 298 13.15 1.26 24.34
CA LYS A 298 12.79 -0.13 24.07
C LYS A 298 13.54 -0.69 22.85
N GLN A 299 13.95 0.16 21.91
CA GLN A 299 14.73 -0.26 20.75
C GLN A 299 16.16 -0.62 21.14
N ALA A 300 16.70 -1.72 20.58
CA ALA A 300 18.08 -2.13 20.84
C ALA A 300 19.10 -1.07 20.38
N SER A 301 18.75 -0.26 19.39
CA SER A 301 19.52 0.88 18.89
C SER A 301 19.21 2.21 19.61
N GLY A 302 18.40 2.21 20.68
CA GLY A 302 17.93 3.45 21.32
C GLY A 302 19.05 4.37 21.80
N ARG A 303 20.14 3.81 22.35
CA ARG A 303 21.33 4.59 22.76
C ARG A 303 22.03 5.23 21.57
N GLN A 304 22.26 4.45 20.51
CA GLN A 304 22.89 4.91 19.27
C GLN A 304 22.04 5.98 18.60
N LEU A 305 20.72 5.81 18.59
CA LEU A 305 19.76 6.79 18.10
C LEU A 305 19.89 8.11 18.87
N TYR A 306 19.92 8.09 20.19
CA TYR A 306 20.10 9.33 20.97
C TYR A 306 21.43 10.02 20.67
N GLN A 307 22.52 9.26 20.56
CA GLN A 307 23.81 9.81 20.19
C GLN A 307 23.79 10.40 18.79
N PHE A 308 23.15 9.72 17.83
CA PHE A 308 22.99 10.20 16.47
C PHE A 308 22.19 11.49 16.41
N LEU A 309 21.00 11.55 17.04
CA LEU A 309 20.17 12.75 17.09
C LEU A 309 20.86 13.92 17.81
N SER A 310 21.60 13.63 18.90
CA SER A 310 22.39 14.65 19.61
C SER A 310 23.49 15.22 18.74
N LYS A 311 24.20 14.36 17.98
CA LYS A 311 25.27 14.75 17.07
C LYS A 311 24.74 15.55 15.87
N ILE A 312 23.58 15.17 15.33
CA ILE A 312 22.86 15.94 14.31
C ILE A 312 22.57 17.35 14.84
N LYS A 313 21.98 17.47 16.03
CA LYS A 313 21.66 18.75 16.67
C LYS A 313 22.89 19.65 16.87
N SER A 314 24.02 19.08 17.28
CA SER A 314 25.21 19.87 17.63
C SER A 314 26.09 20.22 16.42
N GLU A 315 26.13 19.37 15.39
CA GLU A 315 27.18 19.45 14.36
C GLU A 315 26.64 19.51 12.93
N PHE A 316 25.35 19.25 12.69
CA PHE A 316 24.77 19.26 11.35
C PHE A 316 23.77 20.41 11.19
N SER A 317 24.29 21.62 10.96
CA SER A 317 23.50 22.87 10.90
C SER A 317 22.38 22.90 9.88
N ASP A 318 22.46 22.06 8.84
CA ASP A 318 21.45 21.98 7.79
C ASP A 318 20.22 21.19 8.23
N ALA A 319 20.37 20.30 9.23
CA ALA A 319 19.26 19.54 9.78
C ALA A 319 18.40 20.45 10.65
N VAL A 320 17.13 20.56 10.26
CA VAL A 320 16.17 21.46 10.91
C VAL A 320 15.10 20.72 11.68
N ILE A 321 14.79 19.47 11.35
CA ILE A 321 13.90 18.61 12.14
C ILE A 321 14.42 17.19 12.09
N TYR A 322 14.45 16.49 13.23
CA TYR A 322 14.97 15.13 13.29
C TYR A 322 14.35 14.35 14.44
N GLY A 323 14.09 13.06 14.22
CA GLY A 323 13.53 12.18 15.24
C GLY A 323 13.15 10.80 14.71
N MET A 324 12.87 9.89 15.64
CA MET A 324 12.37 8.55 15.32
C MET A 324 10.88 8.61 15.04
N SER A 325 10.44 7.91 14.00
CA SER A 325 9.04 7.82 13.63
C SER A 325 8.33 6.70 14.38
N SER A 326 7.24 7.01 15.08
CA SER A 326 6.42 6.04 15.83
C SER A 326 7.28 5.21 16.79
N ILE A 327 7.03 3.90 16.91
CA ILE A 327 7.83 2.96 17.70
C ILE A 327 9.18 2.59 17.05
N GLY A 328 9.52 3.16 15.88
CA GLY A 328 10.73 2.86 15.12
C GLY A 328 10.54 1.84 13.99
N PRO A 329 11.61 1.48 13.25
CA PRO A 329 12.98 1.99 13.39
C PRO A 329 13.28 3.23 12.54
N ALA A 330 12.37 3.67 11.67
CA ALA A 330 12.65 4.79 10.78
C ALA A 330 13.00 6.05 11.58
N THR A 331 14.12 6.67 11.22
CA THR A 331 14.57 7.95 11.76
C THR A 331 14.60 8.95 10.61
N ALA A 332 13.83 10.02 10.76
CA ALA A 332 13.72 11.06 9.74
C ALA A 332 14.63 12.22 10.09
N ILE A 333 15.39 12.71 9.09
CA ILE A 333 16.19 13.94 9.17
C ILE A 333 15.75 14.86 8.04
N LEU A 334 15.06 15.96 8.37
CA LEU A 334 14.70 17.03 7.45
C LEU A 334 15.85 18.05 7.42
N CYS A 335 16.40 18.26 6.24
CA CYS A 335 17.47 19.23 6.00
C CYS A 335 16.99 20.36 5.10
N LYS A 336 17.49 21.58 5.31
CA LYS A 336 17.39 22.64 4.31
C LYS A 336 18.22 22.27 3.07
N LYS A 337 17.70 22.55 1.88
CA LYS A 337 18.41 22.39 0.62
C LYS A 337 19.64 23.30 0.64
N PRO A 338 20.83 22.80 0.25
CA PRO A 338 22.04 23.59 0.29
C PRO A 338 21.96 24.75 -0.71
N LYS A 339 22.38 25.95 -0.30
CA LYS A 339 22.39 27.15 -1.17
C LYS A 339 23.26 26.98 -2.42
N SER A 340 24.28 26.13 -2.34
CA SER A 340 25.18 25.78 -3.46
C SER A 340 24.53 24.85 -4.49
N GLY A 341 23.41 24.21 -4.15
CA GLY A 341 22.81 23.14 -4.97
C GLY A 341 23.55 21.80 -4.89
N ASP A 342 24.57 21.67 -4.04
CA ASP A 342 25.34 20.42 -3.90
C ASP A 342 24.66 19.45 -2.92
N PHE A 343 23.58 18.80 -3.40
CA PHE A 343 22.85 17.78 -2.65
C PHE A 343 23.70 16.56 -2.31
N ASP A 344 24.66 16.22 -3.18
CA ASP A 344 25.48 15.03 -3.03
C ASP A 344 26.48 15.18 -1.88
N GLU A 345 27.08 16.37 -1.70
CA GLU A 345 27.95 16.65 -0.56
C GLU A 345 27.18 16.63 0.77
N GLN A 346 26.02 17.31 0.85
CA GLN A 346 25.18 17.29 2.05
C GLN A 346 24.78 15.86 2.43
N LYS A 347 24.29 15.09 1.44
CA LYS A 347 23.92 13.68 1.62
C LYS A 347 25.11 12.85 2.08
N LYS A 348 26.28 13.03 1.45
CA LYS A 348 27.52 12.30 1.81
C LYS A 348 27.93 12.57 3.26
N ASN A 349 27.91 13.82 3.70
CA ASN A 349 28.26 14.18 5.07
C ASN A 349 27.28 13.56 6.08
N LEU A 350 25.99 13.58 5.75
CA LEU A 350 24.96 12.93 6.58
C LEU A 350 25.13 11.40 6.64
N LEU A 351 25.48 10.76 5.52
CA LEU A 351 25.79 9.32 5.46
C LEU A 351 27.01 8.96 6.30
N ILE A 352 28.09 9.73 6.22
CA ILE A 352 29.29 9.52 7.04
C ILE A 352 28.92 9.57 8.53
N LEU A 353 28.11 10.56 8.91
CA LEU A 353 27.65 10.71 10.27
C LEU A 353 26.75 9.55 10.73
N ALA A 354 25.76 9.17 9.93
CA ALA A 354 24.85 8.07 10.22
C ALA A 354 25.59 6.73 10.39
N ASN A 355 26.59 6.46 9.53
CA ASN A 355 27.40 5.25 9.58
C ASN A 355 28.21 5.13 10.89
N GLN A 356 28.61 6.24 11.52
CA GLN A 356 29.29 6.21 12.82
C GLN A 356 28.40 5.63 13.94
N PHE A 357 27.08 5.66 13.74
CA PHE A 357 26.08 5.16 14.68
C PHE A 357 25.32 3.93 14.16
N CYS A 358 25.83 3.27 13.11
CA CYS A 358 25.21 2.10 12.48
C CYS A 358 23.81 2.37 11.88
N PHE A 359 23.60 3.57 11.31
CA PHE A 359 22.38 3.90 10.58
C PHE A 359 22.61 3.93 9.07
N GLU A 360 21.72 3.27 8.33
CA GLU A 360 21.75 3.16 6.88
C GLU A 360 20.60 3.97 6.25
N LEU A 361 20.93 4.74 5.22
CA LEU A 361 19.94 5.48 4.45
C LEU A 361 19.07 4.50 3.65
N GLN A 362 17.77 4.55 3.90
CA GLN A 362 16.79 3.74 3.17
C GLN A 362 16.37 4.44 1.88
N PHE A 363 15.96 5.70 2.01
CA PHE A 363 15.61 6.55 0.89
C PHE A 363 15.62 8.01 1.33
N ALA A 364 15.47 8.89 0.36
CA ALA A 364 15.26 10.30 0.61
C ALA A 364 14.07 10.80 -0.23
N SER A 365 13.35 11.79 0.29
CA SER A 365 12.08 12.25 -0.27
C SER A 365 11.87 13.73 0.08
N GLU A 366 10.91 14.36 -0.59
CA GLU A 366 10.44 15.70 -0.20
C GLU A 366 9.28 15.59 0.78
N VAL A 367 8.97 16.70 1.46
CA VAL A 367 7.72 16.82 2.21
C VAL A 367 6.56 16.86 1.20
N ASN A 368 5.57 15.99 1.38
CA ASN A 368 4.36 16.01 0.57
C ASN A 368 3.55 17.28 0.88
N LYS A 369 3.02 17.98 -0.13
CA LYS A 369 2.31 19.25 0.05
C LYS A 369 0.83 19.19 -0.32
N THR A 370 0.41 18.08 -0.90
CA THR A 370 -0.89 17.96 -1.57
C THR A 370 -1.80 16.96 -0.87
N GLY A 371 -1.27 16.17 0.06
CA GLY A 371 -1.93 14.98 0.58
C GLY A 371 -1.92 13.84 -0.45
N TYR A 372 -2.96 13.01 -0.40
CA TYR A 372 -3.17 11.88 -1.28
C TYR A 372 -3.45 12.32 -2.71
N ILE A 373 -3.07 11.46 -3.66
CA ILE A 373 -3.36 11.63 -5.08
C ILE A 373 -4.42 10.61 -5.46
N GLN A 374 -5.35 11.01 -6.32
CA GLN A 374 -6.38 10.15 -6.87
C GLN A 374 -6.37 10.26 -8.40
N GLU A 375 -6.35 9.12 -9.06
CA GLU A 375 -6.29 9.00 -10.51
C GLU A 375 -7.42 8.08 -10.97
N ILE A 376 -8.28 8.56 -11.88
CA ILE A 376 -9.28 7.71 -12.51
C ILE A 376 -8.55 6.83 -13.51
N VAL A 377 -8.65 5.51 -13.33
CA VAL A 377 -7.98 4.55 -14.20
C VAL A 377 -8.97 4.03 -15.21
N LYS A 378 -8.64 4.14 -16.49
CA LYS A 378 -9.37 3.41 -17.53
C LYS A 378 -8.74 2.03 -17.66
N MET A 379 -9.52 0.99 -17.41
CA MET A 379 -9.04 -0.38 -17.63
C MET A 379 -8.67 -0.57 -19.11
N PRO A 380 -7.49 -1.13 -19.42
CA PRO A 380 -7.09 -1.40 -20.79
C PRO A 380 -7.96 -2.46 -21.42
N LYS A 381 -7.99 -2.48 -22.76
CA LYS A 381 -8.51 -3.64 -23.48
C LYS A 381 -7.57 -4.82 -23.31
N LEU A 382 -8.09 -5.96 -22.89
CA LEU A 382 -7.35 -7.20 -22.77
C LEU A 382 -7.51 -8.03 -24.03
N VAL A 383 -6.40 -8.28 -24.73
CA VAL A 383 -6.35 -9.13 -25.92
C VAL A 383 -5.64 -10.42 -25.58
N HIS A 384 -6.37 -11.52 -25.54
CA HIS A 384 -5.79 -12.83 -25.28
C HIS A 384 -5.14 -13.40 -26.55
N VAL A 385 -3.81 -13.55 -26.54
CA VAL A 385 -3.04 -14.13 -27.65
C VAL A 385 -2.74 -15.59 -27.34
N PHE A 386 -3.40 -16.50 -28.05
CA PHE A 386 -3.34 -17.94 -27.80
C PHE A 386 -3.05 -18.74 -29.08
N GLY A 387 -2.81 -20.04 -28.92
CA GLY A 387 -2.37 -20.93 -29.99
C GLY A 387 -1.29 -21.87 -29.49
N LYS A 388 -1.00 -22.91 -30.29
CA LYS A 388 -0.14 -24.02 -29.87
C LYS A 388 1.28 -23.57 -29.45
N PRO A 389 2.01 -24.38 -28.65
CA PRO A 389 3.43 -24.14 -28.35
C PRO A 389 4.23 -23.80 -29.62
N PHE A 390 5.16 -22.84 -29.54
CA PHE A 390 6.00 -22.43 -30.70
C PHE A 390 5.25 -21.85 -31.92
N ALA A 391 3.95 -21.55 -31.82
CA ALA A 391 3.18 -20.89 -32.88
C ALA A 391 3.64 -19.45 -33.21
N GLY A 392 4.48 -18.82 -32.37
CA GLY A 392 5.04 -17.49 -32.61
C GLY A 392 4.36 -16.35 -31.84
N LYS A 393 3.49 -16.68 -30.88
CA LYS A 393 2.74 -15.73 -30.03
C LYS A 393 3.62 -14.60 -29.46
N SER A 394 4.63 -14.96 -28.65
CA SER A 394 5.51 -13.98 -28.01
C SER A 394 6.30 -13.10 -29.00
N TYR A 395 6.64 -13.64 -30.17
CA TYR A 395 7.32 -12.86 -31.21
C TYR A 395 6.38 -11.80 -31.79
N LEU A 396 5.14 -12.18 -32.08
CA LEU A 396 4.12 -11.26 -32.56
C LEU A 396 3.84 -10.17 -31.53
N CYS A 397 3.61 -10.52 -30.27
CA CYS A 397 3.36 -9.53 -29.21
C CYS A 397 4.50 -8.52 -29.09
N LYS A 398 5.76 -8.99 -29.08
CA LYS A 398 6.94 -8.09 -29.03
C LYS A 398 7.00 -7.14 -30.22
N LYS A 399 6.74 -7.65 -31.43
CA LYS A 399 6.74 -6.83 -32.66
C LYS A 399 5.61 -5.80 -32.66
N THR A 400 4.45 -6.16 -32.11
CA THR A 400 3.32 -5.23 -31.98
C THR A 400 3.63 -4.10 -30.99
N VAL A 401 4.20 -4.43 -29.82
CA VAL A 401 4.52 -3.42 -28.78
C VAL A 401 5.63 -2.47 -29.21
N SER A 402 6.60 -2.91 -30.02
CA SER A 402 7.66 -2.01 -30.51
C SER A 402 7.17 -0.82 -31.34
N GLY A 403 5.88 -0.79 -31.72
CA GLY A 403 5.27 0.30 -32.46
C GLY A 403 4.47 1.31 -31.62
N SER A 404 4.29 1.11 -30.30
CA SER A 404 3.47 2.00 -29.46
C SER A 404 3.66 1.77 -27.96
N ASP A 405 3.87 2.86 -27.21
CA ASP A 405 3.94 2.85 -25.74
C ASP A 405 2.57 2.63 -25.07
N LYS A 406 1.47 2.69 -25.84
CA LYS A 406 0.10 2.49 -25.35
C LYS A 406 -0.32 1.02 -25.34
N ILE A 407 0.47 0.14 -25.96
CA ILE A 407 0.22 -1.31 -26.02
C ILE A 407 1.31 -2.00 -25.21
N LEU A 408 0.93 -2.80 -24.22
CA LEU A 408 1.89 -3.57 -23.43
C LEU A 408 1.77 -5.07 -23.69
N HIS A 409 2.87 -5.78 -23.49
CA HIS A 409 2.94 -7.23 -23.61
C HIS A 409 3.07 -7.84 -22.22
N PHE A 410 2.00 -8.48 -21.74
CA PHE A 410 2.05 -9.28 -20.54
C PHE A 410 2.46 -10.72 -20.90
N ASN A 411 3.72 -11.06 -20.66
CA ASN A 411 4.25 -12.40 -20.89
C ASN A 411 4.25 -13.22 -19.60
N ALA A 412 3.21 -14.00 -19.38
CA ALA A 412 3.05 -14.78 -18.15
C ALA A 412 4.26 -15.69 -17.86
N GLY A 413 4.81 -16.33 -18.89
CA GLY A 413 5.98 -17.17 -18.73
C GLY A 413 7.24 -16.40 -18.30
N ALA A 414 7.41 -15.16 -18.75
CA ALA A 414 8.55 -14.31 -18.34
C ALA A 414 8.39 -13.86 -16.89
N VAL A 415 7.20 -13.39 -16.53
CA VAL A 415 6.84 -12.98 -15.17
C VAL A 415 7.11 -14.11 -14.16
N LEU A 416 6.66 -15.34 -14.47
CA LEU A 416 6.90 -16.49 -13.59
C LEU A 416 8.40 -16.81 -13.41
N ARG A 417 9.19 -16.73 -14.49
CA ARG A 417 10.65 -17.00 -14.42
C ARG A 417 11.39 -15.93 -13.64
N GLU A 418 11.03 -14.66 -13.85
CA GLU A 418 11.58 -13.53 -13.10
C GLU A 418 11.26 -13.66 -11.61
N PHE A 419 10.03 -14.04 -11.27
CA PHE A 419 9.66 -14.29 -9.89
C PHE A 419 10.49 -15.41 -9.23
N ILE A 420 10.68 -16.55 -9.90
CA ILE A 420 11.54 -17.64 -9.40
C ILE A 420 12.97 -17.13 -9.18
N SER A 421 13.52 -16.38 -10.15
CA SER A 421 14.88 -15.86 -10.08
C SER A 421 15.08 -14.87 -8.93
N ASN A 422 14.09 -14.03 -8.67
CA ASN A 422 14.15 -13.01 -7.64
C ASN A 422 13.82 -13.57 -6.24
N ASN A 423 13.13 -14.72 -6.15
CA ASN A 423 12.65 -15.29 -4.89
C ASN A 423 12.95 -16.79 -4.77
N PRO A 424 14.20 -17.25 -4.97
CA PRO A 424 14.53 -18.66 -5.13
C PRO A 424 14.20 -19.53 -3.90
N SER A 425 14.13 -18.92 -2.72
CA SER A 425 13.87 -19.61 -1.44
C SER A 425 12.40 -19.60 -1.02
N SER A 426 11.50 -18.99 -1.81
CA SER A 426 10.09 -18.89 -1.45
C SER A 426 9.31 -20.17 -1.78
N GLU A 427 8.33 -20.50 -0.94
CA GLU A 427 7.38 -21.61 -1.19
C GLU A 427 6.62 -21.39 -2.51
N ALA A 428 6.22 -20.14 -2.78
CA ALA A 428 5.62 -19.73 -4.04
C ALA A 428 6.51 -20.01 -5.25
N ALA A 429 7.81 -19.68 -5.20
CA ALA A 429 8.74 -19.97 -6.28
C ALA A 429 8.91 -21.48 -6.50
N SER A 430 8.96 -22.27 -5.42
CA SER A 430 9.02 -23.73 -5.49
C SER A 430 7.77 -24.32 -6.16
N LEU A 431 6.58 -23.83 -5.77
CA LEU A 431 5.32 -24.21 -6.40
C LEU A 431 5.29 -23.82 -7.89
N ILE A 432 5.67 -22.59 -8.24
CA ILE A 432 5.73 -22.14 -9.63
C ILE A 432 6.71 -22.99 -10.44
N GLN A 433 7.89 -23.29 -9.90
CA GLN A 433 8.92 -24.09 -10.58
C GLN A 433 8.43 -25.53 -10.85
N SER A 434 7.85 -26.20 -9.84
CA SER A 434 7.32 -27.56 -9.99
C SER A 434 6.23 -27.62 -11.08
N THR A 435 5.33 -26.65 -11.08
CA THR A 435 4.24 -26.55 -12.05
C THR A 435 4.72 -26.19 -13.46
N MET A 436 5.72 -25.31 -13.60
CA MET A 436 6.34 -25.02 -14.91
C MET A 436 7.02 -26.26 -15.49
N SER A 437 7.52 -27.15 -14.63
CA SER A 437 8.19 -28.41 -15.01
C SER A 437 7.21 -29.47 -15.53
N SER A 438 6.00 -29.51 -14.97
CA SER A 438 4.96 -30.47 -15.37
C SER A 438 4.34 -30.15 -16.74
N GLY A 439 4.48 -28.91 -17.22
CA GLY A 439 3.97 -28.46 -18.52
C GLY A 439 2.55 -27.93 -18.50
N VAL A 440 1.78 -28.19 -17.44
CA VAL A 440 0.50 -27.55 -17.16
C VAL A 440 0.70 -26.59 -16.01
N VAL A 441 0.36 -25.31 -16.24
CA VAL A 441 0.10 -24.41 -15.11
C VAL A 441 -1.29 -24.72 -14.58
N SER A 442 -1.46 -25.86 -13.92
CA SER A 442 -2.72 -26.24 -13.29
C SER A 442 -2.93 -25.30 -12.11
N ASP A 443 -4.11 -24.69 -12.05
CA ASP A 443 -4.38 -23.62 -11.12
C ASP A 443 -4.77 -24.17 -9.73
N THR A 444 -3.77 -24.65 -8.99
CA THR A 444 -3.98 -25.22 -7.64
C THR A 444 -4.62 -24.16 -6.74
N ASN A 445 -5.90 -24.34 -6.40
CA ASN A 445 -6.69 -23.38 -5.61
C ASN A 445 -6.66 -21.94 -6.16
N ASP A 446 -6.67 -21.77 -7.48
CA ASP A 446 -6.59 -20.47 -8.17
C ASP A 446 -5.29 -19.67 -7.95
N PHE A 447 -4.27 -20.27 -7.32
CA PHE A 447 -3.02 -19.58 -6.95
C PHE A 447 -2.35 -18.89 -8.14
N PHE A 448 -2.25 -19.55 -9.29
CA PHE A 448 -1.56 -19.02 -10.47
C PHE A 448 -2.37 -17.92 -11.14
N SER A 449 -3.70 -18.09 -11.25
CA SER A 449 -4.54 -17.01 -11.77
C SER A 449 -4.48 -15.79 -10.86
N VAL A 450 -4.58 -15.96 -9.55
CA VAL A 450 -4.46 -14.86 -8.59
C VAL A 450 -3.11 -14.16 -8.76
N PHE A 451 -2.00 -14.92 -8.77
CA PHE A 451 -0.65 -14.37 -8.93
C PHE A 451 -0.47 -13.61 -10.25
N LEU A 452 -0.84 -14.20 -11.39
CA LEU A 452 -0.68 -13.54 -12.69
C LEU A 452 -1.58 -12.32 -12.83
N LEU A 453 -2.78 -12.36 -12.24
CA LEU A 453 -3.62 -11.18 -12.16
C LEU A 453 -2.96 -10.08 -11.34
N GLN A 454 -2.35 -10.38 -10.18
CA GLN A 454 -1.60 -9.37 -9.40
C GLN A 454 -0.56 -8.65 -10.25
N GLN A 455 0.23 -9.42 -11.01
CA GLN A 455 1.26 -8.89 -11.88
C GLN A 455 0.67 -8.06 -13.05
N LEU A 456 -0.48 -8.48 -13.59
CA LEU A 456 -1.20 -7.73 -14.61
C LEU A 456 -1.72 -6.39 -14.07
N PHE A 457 -2.33 -6.35 -12.88
CA PHE A 457 -2.80 -5.10 -12.29
C PHE A 457 -1.66 -4.17 -11.90
N GLN A 458 -0.54 -4.71 -11.42
CA GLN A 458 0.66 -3.91 -11.18
C GLN A 458 1.13 -3.24 -12.48
N LEU A 459 1.20 -3.99 -13.58
CA LEU A 459 1.55 -3.45 -14.90
C LEU A 459 0.58 -2.33 -15.35
N ILE A 460 -0.72 -2.49 -15.09
CA ILE A 460 -1.73 -1.45 -15.38
C ILE A 460 -1.46 -0.19 -14.56
N CYS A 461 -1.17 -0.35 -13.26
CA CYS A 461 -0.88 0.75 -12.36
C CYS A 461 0.38 1.53 -12.78
N ASP A 462 1.40 0.83 -13.25
CA ASP A 462 2.71 1.42 -13.54
C ASP A 462 2.73 2.20 -14.86
N HIS A 463 1.91 1.77 -15.83
CA HIS A 463 2.01 2.28 -17.20
C HIS A 463 0.70 2.84 -17.79
N SER A 464 -0.45 2.61 -17.16
CA SER A 464 -1.77 3.05 -17.66
C SER A 464 -2.00 2.78 -19.16
N PRO A 465 -1.81 1.53 -19.64
CA PRO A 465 -1.90 1.23 -21.07
C PRO A 465 -3.34 1.34 -21.60
N GLU A 466 -3.48 1.48 -22.92
CA GLU A 466 -4.78 1.37 -23.59
C GLU A 466 -5.13 -0.08 -23.95
N VAL A 467 -4.11 -0.90 -24.24
CA VAL A 467 -4.25 -2.30 -24.63
C VAL A 467 -3.16 -3.14 -23.97
N ILE A 468 -3.54 -4.33 -23.48
CA ILE A 468 -2.58 -5.34 -23.03
C ILE A 468 -2.76 -6.62 -23.84
N LEU A 469 -1.67 -7.08 -24.44
CA LEU A 469 -1.57 -8.39 -25.08
C LEU A 469 -1.20 -9.43 -24.03
N LEU A 470 -2.13 -10.33 -23.72
CA LEU A 470 -1.92 -11.43 -22.78
C LEU A 470 -1.33 -12.63 -23.52
N ASP A 471 -0.07 -12.97 -23.23
CA ASP A 471 0.66 -14.08 -23.85
C ASP A 471 0.96 -15.16 -22.81
N GLY A 472 0.32 -16.31 -22.97
CA GLY A 472 0.49 -17.48 -22.10
C GLY A 472 -0.36 -17.48 -20.84
N PHE A 473 -1.35 -16.59 -20.74
CA PHE A 473 -2.38 -16.58 -19.70
C PHE A 473 -3.67 -15.90 -20.22
N PRO A 474 -4.86 -16.48 -20.00
CA PRO A 474 -5.10 -17.85 -19.53
C PRO A 474 -4.52 -18.91 -20.47
N ARG A 475 -4.22 -20.10 -19.94
CA ARG A 475 -3.57 -21.18 -20.68
C ARG A 475 -4.46 -22.41 -20.86
N THR A 476 -5.47 -22.53 -20.01
CA THR A 476 -6.51 -23.56 -20.05
C THR A 476 -7.90 -22.92 -20.11
N VAL A 477 -8.91 -23.67 -20.53
CA VAL A 477 -10.30 -23.22 -20.53
C VAL A 477 -10.78 -22.95 -19.10
N ASP A 478 -10.34 -23.74 -18.12
CA ASP A 478 -10.70 -23.54 -16.72
C ASP A 478 -10.14 -22.22 -16.18
N GLN A 479 -8.88 -21.89 -16.46
CA GLN A 479 -8.33 -20.57 -16.11
C GLN A 479 -9.11 -19.44 -16.76
N LEU A 480 -9.47 -19.59 -18.04
CA LEU A 480 -10.28 -18.60 -18.75
C LEU A 480 -11.64 -18.43 -18.07
N LYS A 481 -12.33 -19.52 -17.71
CA LYS A 481 -13.59 -19.47 -16.96
C LYS A 481 -13.41 -18.79 -15.63
N THR A 482 -12.39 -19.16 -14.83
CA THR A 482 -12.10 -18.53 -13.54
C THR A 482 -11.89 -17.01 -13.69
N ILE A 483 -11.12 -16.57 -14.69
CA ILE A 483 -10.90 -15.14 -14.96
C ILE A 483 -12.22 -14.42 -15.29
N LEU A 484 -13.03 -15.02 -16.17
CA LEU A 484 -14.27 -14.41 -16.65
C LEU A 484 -15.38 -14.40 -15.59
N THR A 485 -15.54 -15.48 -14.83
CA THR A 485 -16.67 -15.66 -13.90
C THR A 485 -16.28 -15.27 -12.48
N LYS A 486 -15.29 -15.97 -11.90
CA LYS A 486 -14.87 -15.76 -10.51
C LYS A 486 -14.20 -14.41 -10.31
N PHE A 487 -13.34 -14.00 -11.26
CA PHE A 487 -12.64 -12.72 -11.16
C PHE A 487 -13.33 -11.57 -11.90
N SER A 488 -14.41 -11.84 -12.65
CA SER A 488 -15.18 -10.85 -13.42
C SER A 488 -14.31 -9.96 -14.32
N ILE A 489 -13.21 -10.49 -14.85
CA ILE A 489 -12.31 -9.78 -15.76
C ILE A 489 -12.75 -10.08 -17.18
N ASN A 490 -13.08 -9.05 -17.95
CA ASN A 490 -13.44 -9.22 -19.34
C ASN A 490 -12.20 -9.38 -20.22
N ILE A 491 -12.28 -10.28 -21.21
CA ILE A 491 -11.33 -10.38 -22.31
C ILE A 491 -12.00 -9.77 -23.54
N ASP A 492 -11.55 -8.59 -23.96
CA ASP A 492 -12.19 -7.81 -25.01
C ASP A 492 -12.00 -8.42 -26.41
N SER A 493 -10.90 -9.15 -26.63
CA SER A 493 -10.64 -9.83 -27.90
C SER A 493 -9.71 -11.01 -27.70
N ALA A 494 -9.77 -11.98 -28.62
CA ALA A 494 -8.85 -13.10 -28.63
C ALA A 494 -8.23 -13.28 -30.02
N LEU A 495 -6.93 -13.53 -30.07
CA LEU A 495 -6.16 -13.73 -31.29
C LEU A 495 -5.56 -15.13 -31.29
N HIS A 496 -6.10 -15.99 -32.15
CA HIS A 496 -5.58 -17.34 -32.35
C HIS A 496 -4.43 -17.32 -33.38
N ILE A 497 -3.24 -17.70 -32.95
CA ILE A 497 -2.08 -17.87 -33.83
C ILE A 497 -1.95 -19.32 -34.24
N ASN A 498 -2.28 -19.61 -35.50
CA ASN A 498 -2.09 -20.91 -36.10
C ASN A 498 -0.72 -21.00 -36.81
N ALA A 499 -0.02 -22.11 -36.61
CA ALA A 499 1.22 -22.44 -37.31
C ALA A 499 1.27 -23.94 -37.58
N SER A 500 1.73 -24.32 -38.78
CA SER A 500 1.87 -25.73 -39.15
C SER A 500 2.82 -26.47 -38.21
N GLU A 501 2.60 -27.78 -38.02
CA GLU A 501 3.46 -28.63 -37.19
C GLU A 501 4.93 -28.56 -37.64
N HIS A 502 5.17 -28.56 -38.94
CA HIS A 502 6.51 -28.38 -39.52
C HIS A 502 7.17 -27.06 -39.06
N THR A 503 6.45 -25.94 -39.14
CA THR A 503 6.98 -24.63 -38.71
C THR A 503 7.25 -24.60 -37.21
N ARG A 504 6.39 -25.23 -36.41
CA ARG A 504 6.54 -25.32 -34.95
C ARG A 504 7.74 -26.18 -34.56
N ALA A 505 7.93 -27.32 -35.21
CA ALA A 505 9.08 -28.21 -35.00
C ALA A 505 10.40 -27.51 -35.33
N GLN A 506 10.46 -26.80 -36.47
CA GLN A 506 11.64 -25.98 -36.83
C GLN A 506 11.93 -24.91 -35.76
N ARG A 507 10.92 -24.19 -35.30
CA ARG A 507 11.07 -23.17 -34.25
C ARG A 507 11.46 -23.77 -32.90
N ALA A 508 11.00 -24.98 -32.59
CA ALA A 508 11.39 -25.69 -31.37
C ALA A 508 12.86 -26.10 -31.40
N ALA A 509 13.34 -26.60 -32.54
CA ALA A 509 14.74 -26.99 -32.73
C ALA A 509 15.72 -25.81 -32.64
N LEU A 510 15.30 -24.61 -33.05
CA LEU A 510 16.13 -23.39 -33.01
C LEU A 510 16.13 -22.68 -31.66
N ARG A 511 15.28 -23.09 -30.70
CA ARG A 511 15.14 -22.40 -29.42
C ARG A 511 16.12 -22.98 -28.40
N GLU A 512 16.84 -22.12 -27.70
CA GLU A 512 17.67 -22.55 -26.58
C GLU A 512 16.83 -23.26 -25.50
N PRO A 513 17.34 -24.36 -24.90
CA PRO A 513 16.66 -25.05 -23.81
C PRO A 513 16.43 -24.11 -22.62
N ARG A 514 15.19 -24.03 -22.12
CA ARG A 514 14.81 -23.18 -20.97
C ARG A 514 14.68 -24.00 -19.69
N GLY A 515 15.77 -24.62 -19.25
CA GLY A 515 15.85 -25.34 -17.99
C GLY A 515 14.78 -26.43 -17.83
N VAL A 516 13.90 -26.26 -16.84
CA VAL A 516 12.86 -27.23 -16.41
C VAL A 516 11.65 -27.38 -17.35
N GLU A 517 11.56 -26.59 -18.41
CA GLU A 517 10.41 -26.63 -19.33
C GLU A 517 10.35 -27.94 -20.17
N PRO A 518 9.18 -28.60 -20.29
CA PRO A 518 9.07 -29.86 -21.04
C PRO A 518 9.21 -29.66 -22.56
N ASP A 519 9.53 -30.74 -23.27
CA ASP A 519 9.69 -30.76 -24.74
C ASP A 519 8.38 -30.45 -25.50
N LEU A 520 8.50 -30.31 -26.82
CA LEU A 520 7.37 -29.98 -27.70
C LEU A 520 6.23 -31.00 -27.57
N THR A 521 6.56 -32.29 -27.55
CA THR A 521 5.60 -33.40 -27.53
C THR A 521 4.74 -33.37 -26.27
N LYS A 522 5.37 -33.23 -25.10
CA LYS A 522 4.64 -33.12 -23.82
C LYS A 522 3.77 -31.87 -23.76
N ARG A 523 4.23 -30.75 -24.33
CA ARG A 523 3.42 -29.52 -24.39
C ARG A 523 2.23 -29.63 -25.31
N ASP A 524 2.34 -30.38 -26.41
CA ASP A 524 1.24 -30.59 -27.36
C ASP A 524 0.12 -31.43 -26.76
N VAL A 525 0.44 -32.42 -25.93
CA VAL A 525 -0.57 -33.24 -25.21
C VAL A 525 -1.43 -32.39 -24.27
N LEU A 526 -0.85 -31.32 -23.74
CA LEU A 526 -1.45 -30.47 -22.71
C LEU A 526 -2.00 -29.15 -23.26
N ASP A 527 -1.94 -28.95 -24.58
CA ASP A 527 -2.43 -27.74 -25.23
C ASP A 527 -3.95 -27.73 -25.33
N GLU A 528 -4.56 -26.64 -24.88
CA GLU A 528 -6.01 -26.43 -24.96
C GLU A 528 -6.41 -25.36 -25.98
N SER A 529 -5.54 -25.05 -26.95
CA SER A 529 -5.78 -23.94 -27.88
C SER A 529 -7.03 -24.14 -28.74
N GLU A 530 -7.33 -25.37 -29.18
CA GLU A 530 -8.57 -25.64 -29.92
C GLU A 530 -9.80 -25.53 -29.01
N LYS A 531 -9.75 -26.06 -27.78
CA LYS A 531 -10.86 -25.90 -26.81
C LYS A 531 -11.11 -24.42 -26.48
N MET A 532 -10.06 -23.62 -26.35
CA MET A 532 -10.18 -22.18 -26.14
C MET A 532 -10.80 -21.48 -27.35
N LYS A 533 -10.43 -21.89 -28.57
CA LYS A 533 -11.02 -21.37 -29.81
C LYS A 533 -12.52 -21.66 -29.87
N GLU A 534 -12.93 -22.88 -29.55
CA GLU A 534 -14.35 -23.29 -29.46
C GLU A 534 -15.08 -22.43 -28.42
N PHE A 535 -14.53 -22.29 -27.22
CA PHE A 535 -15.12 -21.46 -26.16
C PHE A 535 -15.34 -20.00 -26.59
N TYR A 536 -14.36 -19.38 -27.26
CA TYR A 536 -14.52 -18.01 -27.77
C TYR A 536 -15.54 -17.93 -28.91
N ALA A 537 -15.64 -18.95 -29.77
CA ALA A 537 -16.62 -19.00 -30.85
C ALA A 537 -18.06 -19.09 -30.30
N GLU A 538 -18.32 -19.98 -29.34
CA GLU A 538 -19.62 -20.11 -28.67
C GLU A 538 -20.05 -18.80 -28.00
N LYS A 539 -19.10 -18.14 -27.31
CA LYS A 539 -19.37 -16.85 -26.67
C LYS A 539 -19.70 -15.75 -27.69
N ALA A 540 -19.03 -15.72 -28.84
CA ALA A 540 -19.31 -14.76 -29.90
C ALA A 540 -20.70 -14.96 -30.51
N GLU A 541 -21.13 -16.21 -30.73
CA GLU A 541 -22.48 -16.54 -31.22
C GLU A 541 -23.57 -16.16 -30.21
N THR A 542 -23.32 -16.37 -28.91
CA THR A 542 -24.27 -16.00 -27.84
C THR A 542 -24.51 -14.48 -27.78
N VAL A 543 -23.45 -13.68 -27.94
CA VAL A 543 -23.55 -12.20 -27.96
C VAL A 543 -24.27 -11.68 -29.20
N LEU A 544 -24.13 -12.34 -30.35
CA LEU A 544 -24.86 -11.98 -31.56
C LEU A 544 -26.36 -12.24 -31.40
N ASN A 545 -26.73 -13.41 -30.85
CA ASN A 545 -28.14 -13.78 -30.63
C ASN A 545 -28.85 -12.91 -29.58
N GLU A 546 -28.14 -12.39 -28.56
CA GLU A 546 -28.71 -11.44 -27.58
C GLU A 546 -28.92 -10.03 -28.16
N ASN A 547 -28.10 -9.59 -29.12
CA ASN A 547 -28.26 -8.28 -29.77
C ASN A 547 -29.26 -8.30 -30.93
N ASP A 548 -29.57 -9.47 -31.48
CA ASP A 548 -30.63 -9.65 -32.49
C ASP A 548 -32.05 -9.76 -31.86
N ALA A 549 -32.14 -9.73 -30.53
CA ALA A 549 -33.40 -9.79 -29.76
C ALA A 549 -33.90 -8.41 -29.24
N VAL A 550 -33.35 -7.29 -29.74
CA VAL A 550 -33.77 -5.90 -29.40
C VAL A 550 -34.43 -5.20 -30.57
#